data_AF-A0A371G9X6-F1
#
_entry.id   AF-A0A371G9X6-F1
#
_cell.length_a   1.000
_cell.length_b   1.000
_cell.length_c   1.000
_cell.angle_alpha   90.00
_cell.angle_beta   90.00
_cell.angle_gamma   90.00
#
_symmetry.space_group_name_H-M   'P 1'
#
loop_
_entity.id
_entity.type
_entity.pdbx_description
1 polymer ?
#
loop_
_entity_poly.entity_id
_entity_poly.type
_entity_poly.pdbx_seq_one_letter_code
_entity_poly.pdbx_strand_id
1 'polypeptide(L)'
;MYFIDKTGRKKLALLSLCGCALSLALLTATFRQTETHSPMISAVETNHFNNTCPEFSKTVNPNEWDCMKCLKSSPACGFCASAANTLLPGACLISNDVTKDLCHKDKRAWYTEGCPSKIGWLAIVGLGLYIIFFSPGMGTVPWVVNSEIYPLRYRGICGGMASTSNWVSNLIVAQSFLSLTQAIGTSWTFMIFIFITVAAIIFVIIFVPETKGLPMEEVEKMLETRSVNFKFWQRSSYHGQVVPTKKTSSI
;
A
#
# COMPACT_ATOMS: atom_id res chain seq x y z
N MET A 1 -23.64 -1.64 -6.17
CA MET A 1 -24.17 -0.28 -5.92
C MET A 1 -25.06 -0.17 -4.68
N TYR A 2 -25.95 -1.13 -4.39
CA TYR A 2 -26.88 -1.06 -3.24
C TYR A 2 -26.21 -0.84 -1.85
N PHE A 3 -25.04 -1.46 -1.62
CA PHE A 3 -24.32 -1.35 -0.34
C PHE A 3 -23.68 0.03 -0.10
N ILE A 4 -23.26 0.69 -1.19
CA ILE A 4 -22.61 2.02 -1.17
C ILE A 4 -23.63 3.08 -0.76
N ASP A 5 -24.85 2.96 -1.30
CA ASP A 5 -25.94 3.91 -1.07
C ASP A 5 -26.50 3.81 0.36
N LYS A 6 -26.48 2.62 0.97
CA LYS A 6 -26.97 2.44 2.34
C LYS A 6 -25.97 2.90 3.41
N THR A 7 -24.67 2.74 3.18
CA THR A 7 -23.64 2.91 4.23
C THR A 7 -23.12 4.35 4.36
N GLY A 8 -23.27 5.18 3.33
CA GLY A 8 -22.72 6.54 3.31
C GLY A 8 -21.27 6.56 2.85
N ARG A 9 -20.93 7.53 2.00
CA ARG A 9 -19.68 7.56 1.22
C ARG A 9 -18.44 7.72 2.09
N LYS A 10 -18.52 8.58 3.12
CA LYS A 10 -17.42 8.79 4.07
C LYS A 10 -17.21 7.54 4.92
N LYS A 11 -18.30 6.95 5.43
CA LYS A 11 -18.22 5.70 6.22
C LYS A 11 -17.63 4.55 5.41
N LEU A 12 -18.00 4.45 4.13
CA LEU A 12 -17.44 3.44 3.22
C LEU A 12 -15.94 3.66 2.97
N ALA A 13 -15.52 4.90 2.73
CA ALA A 13 -14.10 5.25 2.59
C ALA A 13 -13.30 4.96 3.87
N LEU A 14 -13.85 5.28 5.04
CA LEU A 14 -13.20 4.99 6.33
C LEU A 14 -13.10 3.49 6.61
N LEU A 15 -14.18 2.72 6.39
CA LEU A 15 -14.16 1.26 6.53
C LEU A 15 -13.08 0.64 5.63
N SER A 16 -13.01 1.09 4.38
CA SER A 16 -12.03 0.67 3.39
C SER A 16 -10.60 0.97 3.84
N LEU A 17 -10.32 2.21 4.26
CA LEU A 17 -9.00 2.60 4.74
C LEU A 17 -8.58 1.86 6.01
N CYS A 18 -9.50 1.60 6.94
CA CYS A 18 -9.22 0.76 8.11
C CYS A 18 -8.87 -0.68 7.71
N GLY A 19 -9.60 -1.26 6.75
CA GLY A 19 -9.28 -2.58 6.19
C GLY A 19 -7.93 -2.62 5.45
N CYS A 20 -7.61 -1.55 4.72
CA CYS A 20 -6.29 -1.38 4.10
C CYS A 20 -5.18 -1.28 5.15
N ALA A 21 -5.38 -0.54 6.24
CA ALA A 21 -4.39 -0.44 7.32
C ALA A 21 -4.16 -1.79 8.01
N LEU A 22 -5.22 -2.55 8.27
CA LEU A 22 -5.13 -3.89 8.87
C LEU A 22 -4.43 -4.90 7.95
N SER A 23 -4.75 -4.89 6.65
CA SER A 23 -4.09 -5.76 5.67
C SER A 23 -2.62 -5.39 5.46
N LEU A 24 -2.28 -4.11 5.45
CA LEU A 24 -0.88 -3.66 5.42
C LEU A 24 -0.13 -4.09 6.69
N ALA A 25 -0.75 -4.03 7.88
CA ALA A 25 -0.14 -4.52 9.12
C ALA A 25 0.13 -6.04 9.07
N LEU A 26 -0.82 -6.81 8.52
CA LEU A 26 -0.63 -8.24 8.28
C LEU A 26 0.54 -8.51 7.32
N LEU A 27 0.64 -7.75 6.23
CA LEU A 27 1.75 -7.85 5.29
C LEU A 27 3.09 -7.52 5.97
N THR A 28 3.17 -6.41 6.71
CA THR A 28 4.38 -6.05 7.48
C THR A 28 4.80 -7.17 8.43
N ALA A 29 3.87 -7.73 9.20
CA ALA A 29 4.16 -8.83 10.12
C ALA A 29 4.68 -10.07 9.38
N THR A 30 4.04 -10.43 8.27
CA THR A 30 4.42 -11.58 7.44
C THR A 30 5.81 -11.42 6.84
N PHE A 31 6.13 -10.25 6.29
CA PHE A 31 7.45 -9.98 5.73
C PHE A 31 8.53 -9.94 6.81
N ARG A 32 8.26 -9.31 7.96
CA ARG A 32 9.19 -9.33 9.10
C ARG A 32 9.46 -10.75 9.60
N GLN A 33 8.43 -11.59 9.66
CA GLN A 33 8.58 -12.98 10.06
C GLN A 33 9.33 -13.81 9.01
N THR A 34 9.14 -13.52 7.73
CA THR A 34 9.91 -14.14 6.63
C THR A 34 11.37 -13.75 6.70
N GLU A 35 11.67 -12.48 6.96
CA GLU A 35 13.05 -12.00 7.12
C GLU A 35 13.78 -12.66 8.29
N THR A 36 13.08 -12.90 9.40
CA THR A 36 13.69 -13.49 10.62
C THR A 36 13.80 -15.01 10.61
N HIS A 37 12.92 -15.71 9.87
CA HIS A 37 12.92 -17.17 9.75
C HIS A 37 13.40 -17.68 8.38
N SER A 38 14.27 -16.92 7.72
CA SER A 38 14.85 -17.31 6.43
C SER A 38 15.83 -18.49 6.59
N PRO A 39 15.95 -19.36 5.57
CA PRO A 39 16.86 -20.49 5.61
C PRO A 39 18.31 -20.00 5.69
N MET A 40 19.11 -20.74 6.47
CA MET A 40 20.54 -20.44 6.65
C MET A 40 21.34 -20.77 5.39
N ILE A 41 22.56 -20.27 5.29
CA ILE A 41 23.48 -20.60 4.20
C ILE A 41 24.47 -21.66 4.68
N SER A 42 24.64 -22.71 3.88
CA SER A 42 25.67 -23.73 4.10
C SER A 42 26.95 -23.33 3.37
N ALA A 43 28.04 -23.13 4.14
CA ALA A 43 29.35 -22.84 3.58
C ALA A 43 29.87 -23.99 2.69
N VAL A 44 29.58 -25.24 3.07
CA VAL A 44 29.99 -26.43 2.30
C VAL A 44 29.31 -26.46 0.93
N GLU A 45 27.99 -26.23 0.89
CA GLU A 45 27.27 -26.17 -0.38
C GLU A 45 27.66 -24.95 -1.20
N THR A 46 27.94 -23.82 -0.56
CA THR A 46 28.36 -22.60 -1.25
C THR A 46 29.72 -22.79 -1.94
N ASN A 47 30.67 -23.45 -1.25
CA ASN A 47 31.99 -23.77 -1.79
C ASN A 47 31.94 -24.81 -2.92
N HIS A 48 30.94 -25.71 -2.92
CA HIS A 48 30.77 -26.71 -3.98
C HIS A 48 30.60 -26.07 -5.38
N PHE A 49 29.92 -24.93 -5.48
CA PHE A 49 29.72 -24.24 -6.75
C PHE A 49 30.90 -23.36 -7.18
N ASN A 50 31.86 -23.09 -6.28
CA ASN A 50 33.05 -22.24 -6.49
C ASN A 50 32.76 -20.84 -7.08
N ASN A 51 31.51 -20.38 -7.00
CA ASN A 51 30.99 -19.12 -7.57
C ASN A 51 30.26 -18.32 -6.47
N THR A 52 30.94 -18.10 -5.35
CA THR A 52 30.37 -17.51 -4.14
C THR A 52 30.22 -15.99 -4.25
N CYS A 53 29.17 -15.43 -3.65
CA CYS A 53 29.01 -13.97 -3.55
C CYS A 53 30.25 -13.33 -2.85
N PRO A 54 30.86 -12.26 -3.40
CA PRO A 54 32.07 -11.66 -2.84
C PRO A 54 31.91 -11.19 -1.39
N GLU A 55 30.71 -10.75 -1.03
CA GLU A 55 30.41 -10.30 0.33
C GLU A 55 30.28 -11.47 1.31
N PHE A 56 29.84 -12.65 0.87
CA PHE A 56 29.83 -13.87 1.71
C PHE A 56 31.24 -14.42 1.93
N SER A 57 32.09 -14.38 0.90
CA SER A 57 33.46 -14.91 0.94
C SER A 57 34.37 -14.16 1.94
N LYS A 58 34.12 -12.87 2.17
CA LYS A 58 34.89 -12.04 3.11
C LYS A 58 34.51 -12.25 4.58
N THR A 59 33.54 -13.10 4.88
CA THR A 59 32.93 -13.16 6.21
C THR A 59 33.73 -14.03 7.16
N VAL A 60 33.83 -13.59 8.41
CA VAL A 60 34.51 -14.34 9.47
C VAL A 60 33.60 -15.44 10.05
N ASN A 61 32.28 -15.20 10.07
CA ASN A 61 31.27 -16.12 10.62
C ASN A 61 30.23 -16.54 9.56
N PRO A 62 30.48 -17.60 8.76
CA PRO A 62 29.54 -18.09 7.75
C PRO A 62 28.21 -18.59 8.33
N ASN A 63 28.20 -19.01 9.60
CA ASN A 63 27.03 -19.57 10.27
C ASN A 63 25.96 -18.52 10.65
N GLU A 64 26.28 -17.23 10.59
CA GLU A 64 25.32 -16.13 10.84
C GLU A 64 24.67 -15.61 9.55
N TRP A 65 24.95 -16.25 8.43
CA TRP A 65 24.40 -15.85 7.14
C TRP A 65 23.13 -16.62 6.81
N ASP A 66 22.10 -15.85 6.48
CA ASP A 66 20.82 -16.34 5.98
C ASP A 66 20.59 -15.88 4.54
N CYS A 67 19.62 -16.51 3.89
CA CYS A 67 19.24 -16.19 2.52
C CYS A 67 18.96 -14.68 2.32
N MET A 68 18.28 -14.01 3.26
CA MET A 68 17.93 -12.60 3.11
C MET A 68 19.14 -11.69 3.21
N LYS A 69 20.11 -12.01 4.06
CA LYS A 69 21.38 -11.30 4.20
C LYS A 69 22.22 -11.44 2.92
N CYS A 70 22.23 -12.63 2.30
CA CYS A 70 22.87 -12.83 1.00
C CYS A 70 22.24 -11.97 -0.11
N LEU A 71 20.91 -12.02 -0.27
CA LEU A 71 20.21 -11.28 -1.31
C LEU A 71 20.29 -9.76 -1.10
N LYS A 72 20.24 -9.29 0.16
CA LYS A 72 20.34 -7.85 0.48
C LYS A 72 21.78 -7.32 0.40
N SER A 73 22.79 -8.18 0.41
CA SER A 73 24.18 -7.74 0.41
C SER A 73 24.60 -7.07 -0.89
N SER A 74 24.11 -7.57 -2.03
CA SER A 74 24.39 -7.02 -3.35
C SER A 74 23.35 -7.52 -4.35
N PRO A 75 22.88 -6.66 -5.30
CA PRO A 75 21.98 -7.09 -6.36
C PRO A 75 22.60 -8.12 -7.32
N ALA A 76 23.94 -8.28 -7.27
CA ALA A 76 24.67 -9.29 -8.03
C ALA A 76 24.79 -10.63 -7.29
N CYS A 77 24.02 -10.87 -6.23
CA CYS A 77 24.03 -12.13 -5.49
C CYS A 77 22.65 -12.81 -5.51
N GLY A 78 22.66 -14.13 -5.48
CA GLY A 78 21.47 -14.97 -5.54
C GLY A 78 21.57 -16.16 -4.61
N PHE A 79 20.41 -16.74 -4.28
CA PHE A 79 20.30 -17.88 -3.38
C PHE A 79 19.84 -19.12 -4.14
N CYS A 80 20.64 -20.18 -4.07
CA CYS A 80 20.31 -21.49 -4.62
C CYS A 80 19.85 -22.40 -3.47
N ALA A 81 18.57 -22.72 -3.43
CA ALA A 81 17.98 -23.52 -2.36
C ALA A 81 18.38 -25.00 -2.44
N SER A 82 18.28 -25.74 -1.33
CA SER A 82 18.57 -27.18 -1.34
C SER A 82 17.57 -27.97 -2.20
N ALA A 83 18.06 -28.99 -2.90
CA ALA A 83 17.24 -29.84 -3.77
C ALA A 83 16.23 -30.70 -2.99
N ALA A 84 16.54 -31.04 -1.74
CA ALA A 84 15.66 -31.87 -0.91
C ALA A 84 14.45 -31.08 -0.37
N ASN A 85 14.70 -29.87 0.14
CA ASN A 85 13.65 -28.99 0.65
C ASN A 85 14.15 -27.55 0.60
N THR A 86 13.32 -26.64 0.09
CA THR A 86 13.69 -25.22 -0.08
C THR A 86 13.92 -24.47 1.24
N LEU A 87 13.48 -25.05 2.37
CA LEU A 87 13.67 -24.50 3.72
C LEU A 87 14.95 -24.98 4.42
N LEU A 88 15.66 -25.94 3.82
CA LEU A 88 16.95 -26.38 4.33
C LEU A 88 18.05 -25.36 3.95
N PRO A 89 19.21 -25.43 4.62
CA PRO A 89 20.33 -24.57 4.28
C PRO A 89 20.68 -24.67 2.78
N GLY A 90 20.88 -23.52 2.14
CA GLY A 90 21.22 -23.43 0.72
C GLY A 90 22.56 -22.75 0.46
N ALA A 91 22.82 -22.37 -0.79
CA ALA A 91 24.07 -21.74 -1.21
C ALA A 91 23.87 -20.26 -1.60
N CYS A 92 24.81 -19.39 -1.21
CA CYS A 92 24.84 -17.99 -1.60
C CYS A 92 25.87 -17.75 -2.71
N LEU A 93 25.40 -17.43 -3.91
CA LEU A 93 26.22 -17.44 -5.12
C LEU A 93 26.10 -16.12 -5.90
N ILE A 94 26.98 -15.91 -6.87
CA ILE A 94 26.91 -14.76 -7.77
C ILE A 94 25.69 -14.92 -8.70
N SER A 95 24.91 -13.86 -8.85
CA SER A 95 23.77 -13.78 -9.77
C SER A 95 24.27 -13.54 -11.19
N ASN A 96 24.52 -14.64 -11.91
CA ASN A 96 24.78 -14.66 -13.35
C ASN A 96 24.10 -15.88 -13.99
N ASP A 97 23.94 -15.86 -15.31
CA ASP A 97 23.24 -16.94 -16.03
C ASP A 97 23.92 -18.30 -15.84
N VAL A 98 25.27 -18.32 -15.78
CA VAL A 98 26.05 -19.55 -15.57
C VAL A 98 25.70 -20.24 -14.25
N THR A 99 25.69 -19.49 -13.14
CA THR A 99 25.42 -20.01 -11.80
C THR A 99 23.95 -20.41 -11.66
N LYS A 100 23.05 -19.63 -12.26
CA LYS A 100 21.63 -19.94 -12.32
C LYS A 100 21.38 -21.26 -13.05
N ASP A 101 22.03 -21.46 -14.20
CA ASP A 101 21.91 -22.70 -14.98
C ASP A 101 22.51 -23.90 -14.24
N LEU A 102 23.64 -23.71 -13.53
CA LEU A 102 24.22 -24.74 -12.66
C LEU A 102 23.26 -25.14 -11.53
N CYS A 103 22.65 -24.17 -10.86
CA CYS A 103 21.64 -24.42 -9.81
C CYS A 103 20.44 -25.20 -10.38
N HIS A 104 19.92 -24.81 -11.54
CA HIS A 104 18.82 -25.52 -12.20
C HIS A 104 19.20 -26.94 -12.65
N LYS A 105 20.43 -27.15 -13.12
CA LYS A 105 20.94 -28.47 -13.52
C LYS A 105 20.95 -29.47 -12.35
N ASP A 106 21.22 -28.98 -11.14
CA ASP A 106 21.14 -29.74 -9.89
C ASP A 106 19.70 -29.89 -9.34
N LYS A 107 18.68 -29.48 -10.12
CA LYS A 107 17.25 -29.48 -9.74
C LYS A 107 16.95 -28.64 -8.50
N ARG A 108 17.71 -27.56 -8.29
CA ARG A 108 17.55 -26.63 -7.18
C ARG A 108 16.77 -25.39 -7.61
N ALA A 109 16.05 -24.77 -6.68
CA ALA A 109 15.31 -23.53 -6.95
C ALA A 109 16.20 -22.30 -6.74
N TRP A 110 16.15 -21.37 -7.69
CA TRP A 110 16.95 -20.14 -7.68
C TRP A 110 16.11 -18.92 -7.28
N TYR A 111 16.66 -18.10 -6.39
CA TYR A 111 15.99 -16.93 -5.81
C TYR A 111 16.89 -15.69 -5.89
N THR A 112 16.32 -14.53 -6.25
CA THR A 112 17.03 -13.24 -6.32
C THR A 112 16.34 -12.14 -5.51
N GLU A 113 15.01 -12.08 -5.55
CA GLU A 113 14.22 -11.01 -4.91
C GLU A 113 13.53 -11.43 -3.60
N GLY A 114 13.67 -12.68 -3.18
CA GLY A 114 13.04 -13.16 -1.95
C GLY A 114 13.34 -14.62 -1.62
N CYS A 115 13.31 -14.95 -0.33
CA CYS A 115 13.67 -16.27 0.18
C CYS A 115 12.44 -17.18 0.34
N PRO A 116 12.61 -18.51 0.20
CA PRO A 116 11.53 -19.46 0.45
C PRO A 116 11.11 -19.42 1.92
N SER A 117 9.80 -19.41 2.15
CA SER A 117 9.21 -19.28 3.48
C SER A 117 7.89 -20.04 3.59
N LYS A 118 7.67 -20.74 4.71
CA LYS A 118 6.42 -21.49 4.97
C LYS A 118 5.20 -20.59 5.07
N ILE A 119 5.40 -19.34 5.49
CA ILE A 119 4.35 -18.35 5.72
C ILE A 119 4.16 -17.38 4.54
N GLY A 120 4.84 -17.60 3.41
CA GLY A 120 4.71 -16.75 2.21
C GLY A 120 3.27 -16.65 1.67
N TRP A 121 2.45 -17.69 1.83
CA TRP A 121 1.04 -17.67 1.42
C TRP A 121 0.20 -16.64 2.20
N LEU A 122 0.58 -16.29 3.45
CA LEU A 122 -0.09 -15.24 4.21
C LEU A 122 0.10 -13.87 3.56
N ALA A 123 1.22 -13.64 2.85
CA ALA A 123 1.44 -12.41 2.11
C ALA A 123 0.45 -12.30 0.93
N ILE A 124 0.16 -13.42 0.26
CA ILE A 124 -0.84 -13.48 -0.82
C ILE A 124 -2.23 -13.17 -0.27
N VAL A 125 -2.60 -13.77 0.87
CA VAL A 125 -3.87 -13.50 1.54
C VAL A 125 -3.97 -12.04 1.99
N GLY A 126 -2.91 -11.48 2.58
CA GLY A 126 -2.86 -10.08 2.99
C GLY A 126 -3.04 -9.11 1.83
N LEU A 127 -2.40 -9.38 0.68
CA LEU A 127 -2.58 -8.59 -0.53
C LEU A 127 -4.00 -8.74 -1.10
N GLY A 128 -4.57 -9.94 -1.09
CA GLY A 128 -5.95 -10.18 -1.49
C GLY A 128 -6.95 -9.38 -0.63
N LEU A 129 -6.77 -9.40 0.70
CA LEU A 129 -7.57 -8.61 1.63
C LEU A 129 -7.42 -7.11 1.37
N TYR A 130 -6.20 -6.63 1.11
CA TYR A 130 -5.97 -5.23 0.75
C TYR A 130 -6.81 -4.83 -0.46
N ILE A 131 -6.81 -5.63 -1.53
CA ILE A 131 -7.59 -5.36 -2.75
C ILE A 131 -9.10 -5.37 -2.46
N ILE A 132 -9.58 -6.36 -1.68
CA ILE A 132 -11.00 -6.49 -1.33
C ILE A 132 -11.49 -5.29 -0.52
N PHE A 133 -10.70 -4.79 0.43
CA PHE A 133 -11.06 -3.62 1.21
C PHE A 133 -10.89 -2.32 0.41
N PHE A 134 -9.87 -2.21 -0.42
CA PHE A 134 -9.59 -1.02 -1.22
C PHE A 134 -10.66 -0.78 -2.29
N SER A 135 -11.04 -1.82 -3.03
CA SER A 135 -11.89 -1.74 -4.22
C SER A 135 -13.23 -1.01 -4.00
N PRO A 136 -14.09 -1.40 -3.03
CA PRO A 136 -15.40 -0.77 -2.87
C PRO A 136 -15.34 0.63 -2.24
N GLY A 137 -14.30 0.96 -1.48
CA GLY A 137 -14.15 2.27 -0.85
C GLY A 137 -13.26 3.20 -1.66
N MET A 138 -11.96 3.19 -1.36
CA MET A 138 -10.99 4.09 -2.00
C MET A 138 -10.88 3.92 -3.52
N GLY A 139 -11.23 2.76 -4.07
CA GLY A 139 -11.25 2.52 -5.52
C GLY A 139 -12.36 3.27 -6.25
N THR A 140 -13.52 3.52 -5.62
CA THR A 140 -14.68 4.12 -6.30
C THR A 140 -15.11 5.45 -5.68
N VAL A 141 -15.09 5.60 -4.36
CA VAL A 141 -15.61 6.77 -3.64
C VAL A 141 -14.97 8.09 -4.12
N PRO A 142 -13.64 8.22 -4.29
CA PRO A 142 -13.04 9.47 -4.76
C PRO A 142 -13.58 9.92 -6.12
N TRP A 143 -13.77 8.99 -7.05
CA TRP A 143 -14.30 9.29 -8.39
C TRP A 143 -15.75 9.77 -8.36
N VAL A 144 -16.59 9.13 -7.53
CA VAL A 144 -17.99 9.54 -7.42
C VAL A 144 -18.10 10.89 -6.69
N VAL A 145 -17.36 11.10 -5.61
CA VAL A 145 -17.32 12.38 -4.89
C VAL A 145 -16.84 13.52 -5.80
N ASN A 146 -15.83 13.27 -6.64
CA ASN A 146 -15.33 14.22 -7.62
C ASN A 146 -16.42 14.66 -8.61
N SER A 147 -17.32 13.76 -8.99
CA SER A 147 -18.42 14.05 -9.92
C SER A 147 -19.60 14.78 -9.25
N GLU A 148 -19.75 14.65 -7.92
CA GLU A 148 -20.83 15.26 -7.13
C GLU A 148 -20.50 16.66 -6.61
N ILE A 149 -19.23 16.93 -6.30
CA ILE A 149 -18.80 18.22 -5.76
C ILE A 149 -18.72 19.30 -6.84
N TYR A 150 -18.39 18.93 -8.09
CA TYR A 150 -18.14 19.92 -9.13
C TYR A 150 -19.42 20.38 -9.85
N PRO A 151 -19.61 21.72 -9.98
CA PRO A 151 -20.72 22.27 -10.75
C PRO A 151 -20.59 21.87 -12.23
N LEU A 152 -21.73 21.71 -12.90
CA LEU A 152 -21.83 21.20 -14.28
C LEU A 152 -20.88 21.90 -15.27
N ARG A 153 -20.69 23.21 -15.12
CA ARG A 153 -19.86 24.03 -16.01
C ARG A 153 -18.36 23.73 -15.91
N TYR A 154 -17.86 23.30 -14.76
CA TYR A 154 -16.42 23.10 -14.51
C TYR A 154 -16.02 21.64 -14.30
N ARG A 155 -17.00 20.72 -14.25
CA ARG A 155 -16.79 19.28 -14.02
C ARG A 155 -15.76 18.65 -14.94
N GLY A 156 -15.73 19.04 -16.22
CA GLY A 156 -14.75 18.52 -17.18
C GLY A 156 -13.31 18.88 -16.85
N ILE A 157 -13.04 20.17 -16.57
CA ILE A 157 -11.69 20.66 -16.27
C ILE A 157 -11.23 20.14 -14.90
N CYS A 158 -12.06 20.28 -13.87
CA CYS A 158 -11.72 19.82 -12.52
C CYS A 158 -11.57 18.29 -12.47
N GLY A 159 -12.40 17.55 -13.20
CA GLY A 159 -12.29 16.10 -13.36
C GLY A 159 -10.98 15.68 -14.05
N GLY A 160 -10.59 16.38 -15.12
CA GLY A 160 -9.33 16.17 -15.81
C GLY A 160 -8.12 16.41 -14.91
N MET A 161 -8.10 17.55 -14.19
CA MET A 161 -7.03 17.86 -13.23
C MET A 161 -6.90 16.81 -12.12
N ALA A 162 -8.02 16.39 -11.53
CA ALA A 162 -8.04 15.35 -10.49
C ALA A 162 -7.49 14.02 -11.01
N SER A 163 -7.85 13.65 -12.25
CA SER A 163 -7.34 12.43 -12.90
C SER A 163 -5.83 12.52 -13.13
N THR A 164 -5.33 13.64 -13.64
CA THR A 164 -3.90 13.86 -13.85
C THR A 164 -3.13 13.78 -12.54
N SER A 165 -3.61 14.42 -11.47
CA SER A 165 -3.00 14.34 -10.14
C SER A 165 -2.99 12.90 -9.60
N ASN A 166 -4.04 12.11 -9.86
CA ASN A 166 -4.09 10.69 -9.48
C ASN A 166 -3.02 9.86 -10.21
N TRP A 167 -2.89 10.02 -11.52
CA TRP A 167 -1.88 9.29 -12.31
C TRP A 167 -0.45 9.70 -11.96
N VAL A 168 -0.20 10.99 -11.73
CA VAL A 168 1.10 11.49 -11.26
C VAL A 168 1.43 10.90 -9.89
N SER A 169 0.47 10.89 -8.95
CA SER A 169 0.67 10.28 -7.63
C SER A 169 0.94 8.78 -7.71
N ASN A 170 0.25 8.07 -8.62
CA ASN A 170 0.51 6.66 -8.88
C ASN A 170 1.94 6.42 -9.36
N LEU A 171 2.42 7.21 -10.33
CA LEU A 171 3.80 7.12 -10.82
C LEU A 171 4.82 7.34 -9.69
N ILE A 172 4.59 8.36 -8.86
CA ILE A 172 5.46 8.66 -7.70
C ILE A 172 5.49 7.48 -6.73
N VAL A 173 4.33 6.90 -6.40
CA VAL A 173 4.25 5.75 -5.49
C VAL A 173 4.94 4.52 -6.08
N ALA A 174 4.74 4.22 -7.37
CA ALA A 174 5.36 3.07 -8.04
C ALA A 174 6.90 3.17 -8.03
N GLN A 175 7.44 4.35 -8.36
CA GLN A 175 8.88 4.61 -8.31
C GLN A 175 9.44 4.59 -6.89
N SER A 176 8.75 5.25 -5.96
CA SER A 176 9.18 5.32 -4.56
C SER A 176 9.17 3.96 -3.90
N PHE A 177 8.18 3.11 -4.21
CA PHE A 177 8.07 1.76 -3.66
C PHE A 177 9.31 0.93 -4.00
N LEU A 178 9.69 0.86 -5.27
CA LEU A 178 10.83 0.06 -5.69
C LEU A 178 12.12 0.54 -5.01
N SER A 179 12.38 1.85 -5.05
CA SER A 179 13.53 2.47 -4.40
C SER A 179 13.58 2.21 -2.89
N LEU A 180 12.45 2.33 -2.19
CA LEU A 180 12.37 2.07 -0.75
C LEU A 180 12.59 0.59 -0.44
N THR A 181 12.00 -0.34 -1.21
CA THR A 181 12.20 -1.77 -0.98
C THR A 181 13.66 -2.20 -1.14
N GLN A 182 14.40 -1.58 -2.07
CA GLN A 182 15.83 -1.83 -2.26
C GLN A 182 16.69 -1.20 -1.15
N ALA A 183 16.35 0.02 -0.70
CA ALA A 183 17.17 0.76 0.26
C ALA A 183 16.97 0.31 1.72
N ILE A 184 15.71 0.14 2.15
CA ILE A 184 15.37 -0.11 3.57
C ILE A 184 14.67 -1.46 3.80
N GLY A 185 14.34 -2.19 2.74
CA GLY A 185 13.68 -3.49 2.82
C GLY A 185 12.15 -3.42 2.87
N THR A 186 11.50 -4.53 2.49
CA THR A 186 10.04 -4.61 2.31
C THR A 186 9.27 -4.37 3.61
N SER A 187 9.73 -4.89 4.74
CA SER A 187 9.06 -4.71 6.04
C SER A 187 8.90 -3.23 6.42
N TRP A 188 9.96 -2.43 6.25
CA TRP A 188 9.93 -1.01 6.61
C TRP A 188 9.12 -0.19 5.61
N THR A 189 9.20 -0.52 4.32
CA THR A 189 8.40 0.14 3.29
C THR A 189 6.90 -0.02 3.56
N PHE A 190 6.43 -1.21 3.94
CA PHE A 190 5.02 -1.40 4.31
C PHE A 190 4.61 -0.61 5.57
N MET A 191 5.50 -0.45 6.56
CA MET A 191 5.23 0.40 7.71
C MET A 191 5.00 1.87 7.33
N ILE A 192 5.77 2.40 6.36
CA ILE A 192 5.56 3.76 5.85
C ILE A 192 4.18 3.88 5.21
N PHE A 193 3.74 2.88 4.42
CA PHE A 193 2.39 2.90 3.85
C PHE A 193 1.27 2.80 4.90
N ILE A 194 1.47 2.08 6.00
CA ILE A 194 0.53 2.09 7.13
C ILE A 194 0.41 3.51 7.67
N PHE A 195 1.52 4.20 7.91
CA PHE A 195 1.51 5.58 8.41
C PHE A 195 0.79 6.53 7.46
N ILE A 196 1.07 6.44 6.15
CA ILE A 196 0.38 7.23 5.12
C ILE A 196 -1.13 6.91 5.11
N THR A 197 -1.52 5.64 5.26
CA THR A 197 -2.92 5.22 5.32
C THR A 197 -3.62 5.78 6.55
N VAL A 198 -2.96 5.79 7.72
CA VAL A 198 -3.49 6.40 8.95
C VAL A 198 -3.65 7.91 8.80
N ALA A 199 -2.68 8.60 8.19
CA ALA A 199 -2.80 10.01 7.87
C ALA A 199 -3.99 10.28 6.92
N ALA A 200 -4.20 9.41 5.92
CA ALA A 200 -5.35 9.49 5.03
C ALA A 200 -6.69 9.28 5.76
N ILE A 201 -6.75 8.36 6.74
CA ILE A 201 -7.94 8.18 7.61
C ILE A 201 -8.25 9.48 8.34
N ILE A 202 -7.25 10.10 8.98
CA ILE A 202 -7.41 11.38 9.70
C ILE A 202 -7.89 12.48 8.74
N PHE A 203 -7.29 12.56 7.54
CA PHE A 203 -7.70 13.51 6.51
C PHE A 203 -9.17 13.32 6.11
N VAL A 204 -9.62 12.09 5.87
CA VAL A 204 -11.03 11.81 5.51
C VAL A 204 -11.97 12.16 6.66
N ILE A 205 -11.60 11.92 7.91
CA ILE A 205 -12.42 12.29 9.07
C ILE A 205 -12.63 13.81 9.14
N ILE A 206 -11.57 14.60 8.95
CA ILE A 206 -11.58 16.06 9.13
C ILE A 206 -12.16 16.77 7.90
N PHE A 207 -11.67 16.45 6.71
CA PHE A 207 -11.91 17.26 5.50
C PHE A 207 -13.09 16.78 4.65
N VAL A 208 -13.43 15.49 4.67
CA VAL A 208 -14.50 14.96 3.81
C VAL A 208 -15.87 15.14 4.50
N PRO A 209 -16.79 15.96 3.94
CA PRO A 209 -18.18 16.00 4.38
C PRO A 209 -18.91 14.70 4.04
N GLU A 210 -19.96 14.39 4.82
CA GLU A 210 -20.90 13.35 4.43
C GLU A 210 -21.79 13.89 3.29
N THR A 211 -21.53 13.49 2.03
CA THR A 211 -22.32 13.93 0.86
C THR A 211 -23.58 13.09 0.63
N LYS A 212 -24.01 12.29 1.62
CA LYS A 212 -25.10 11.34 1.45
C LYS A 212 -26.47 12.05 1.44
N GLY A 213 -27.18 11.96 0.32
CA GLY A 213 -28.61 12.29 0.23
C GLY A 213 -28.95 13.77 0.03
N LEU A 214 -27.97 14.61 -0.30
CA LEU A 214 -28.21 16.02 -0.63
C LEU A 214 -28.33 16.20 -2.15
N PRO A 215 -29.38 16.89 -2.66
CA PRO A 215 -29.44 17.30 -4.06
C PRO A 215 -28.26 18.24 -4.39
N MET A 216 -27.81 18.25 -5.66
CA MET A 216 -26.60 18.98 -6.06
C MET A 216 -26.63 20.47 -5.68
N GLU A 217 -27.81 21.10 -5.70
CA GLU A 217 -28.01 22.50 -5.29
C GLU A 217 -27.77 22.72 -3.79
N GLU A 218 -28.06 21.74 -2.95
CA GLU A 218 -27.87 21.83 -1.50
C GLU A 218 -26.42 21.51 -1.10
N VAL A 219 -25.71 20.70 -1.90
CA VAL A 219 -24.24 20.53 -1.80
C VAL A 219 -23.51 21.82 -2.17
N GLU A 220 -23.93 22.49 -3.24
CA GLU A 220 -23.37 23.79 -3.65
C GLU A 220 -23.59 24.84 -2.57
N LYS A 221 -24.80 24.92 -1.99
CA LYS A 221 -25.13 25.80 -0.86
C LYS A 221 -24.38 25.45 0.44
N MET A 222 -24.17 24.16 0.71
CA MET A 222 -23.34 23.70 1.82
C MET A 222 -21.87 24.08 1.62
N LEU A 223 -21.33 23.98 0.41
CA LEU A 223 -19.94 24.35 0.11
C LEU A 223 -19.74 25.87 0.13
N GLU A 224 -20.70 26.66 -0.35
CA GLU A 224 -20.70 28.14 -0.22
C GLU A 224 -20.77 28.59 1.25
N THR A 225 -21.66 27.99 2.04
CA THR A 225 -21.78 28.24 3.49
C THR A 225 -20.52 27.77 4.24
N ARG A 226 -19.83 26.75 3.70
CA ARG A 226 -18.62 26.14 4.25
C ARG A 226 -17.39 26.58 3.48
N SER A 227 -17.34 27.84 3.05
CA SER A 227 -16.09 28.55 2.78
C SER A 227 -15.23 28.53 4.05
N VAL A 228 -14.46 27.45 4.19
CA VAL A 228 -13.34 27.24 5.13
C VAL A 228 -13.43 28.06 6.43
N ASN A 229 -14.45 27.78 7.25
CA ASN A 229 -14.40 28.19 8.65
C ASN A 229 -13.36 27.30 9.36
N PHE A 230 -12.08 27.68 9.27
CA PHE A 230 -10.99 27.29 10.17
C PHE A 230 -11.26 27.80 11.60
N LYS A 231 -12.48 27.65 12.12
CA LYS A 231 -12.85 28.04 13.47
C LYS A 231 -12.48 26.96 14.47
N PHE A 232 -11.18 26.72 14.59
CA PHE A 232 -10.58 26.27 15.85
C PHE A 232 -10.59 27.40 16.91
N TRP A 233 -10.99 28.62 16.53
CA TRP A 233 -11.12 29.77 17.42
C TRP A 233 -12.34 30.63 17.05
N GLN A 234 -13.55 30.20 17.40
CA GLN A 234 -14.60 31.14 17.80
C GLN A 234 -15.69 30.44 18.58
N ARG A 235 -15.56 30.58 19.90
CA ARG A 235 -16.54 30.29 20.93
C ARG A 235 -17.85 30.99 20.60
N SER A 236 -18.95 30.23 20.71
CA SER A 236 -20.32 30.67 21.05
C SER A 236 -20.88 31.89 20.33
N SER A 237 -21.84 31.68 19.43
CA SER A 237 -23.18 32.30 19.50
C SER A 237 -24.00 31.92 18.28
N TYR A 238 -24.97 31.01 18.46
CA TYR A 238 -26.01 30.70 17.48
C TYR A 238 -27.37 30.97 18.15
N HIS A 239 -27.85 32.21 18.02
CA HIS A 239 -29.27 32.57 18.08
C HIS A 239 -29.50 33.22 16.71
N GLY A 240 -30.08 32.57 15.71
CA GLY A 240 -31.41 31.98 15.70
C GLY A 240 -32.36 32.99 15.07
N GLN A 241 -32.56 32.94 13.75
CA GLN A 241 -33.72 33.56 13.09
C GLN A 241 -34.18 32.77 11.86
N VAL A 242 -35.47 32.49 11.87
CA VAL A 242 -36.31 31.78 10.88
C VAL A 242 -36.77 32.80 9.83
N VAL A 243 -36.72 32.46 8.54
CA VAL A 243 -37.27 33.29 7.45
C VAL A 243 -38.61 32.69 6.99
N PRO A 244 -39.72 33.44 6.96
CA PRO A 244 -41.00 32.95 6.47
C PRO A 244 -41.16 33.16 4.95
N THR A 245 -41.71 32.15 4.29
CA THR A 245 -42.16 32.16 2.89
C THR A 245 -43.35 33.10 2.67
N LYS A 246 -43.25 34.04 1.71
CA LYS A 246 -44.42 34.76 1.18
C LYS A 246 -44.92 34.11 -0.12
N LYS A 247 -46.14 33.59 -0.08
CA LYS A 247 -47.02 33.41 -1.23
C LYS A 247 -47.69 34.75 -1.54
N THR A 248 -47.76 35.13 -2.82
CA THR A 248 -48.89 35.94 -3.30
C THR A 248 -49.20 35.60 -4.75
N SER A 249 -50.40 35.07 -4.94
CA SER A 249 -51.11 34.91 -6.22
C SER A 249 -51.67 36.27 -6.70
N SER A 250 -51.83 36.39 -8.02
CA SER A 250 -52.95 36.96 -8.79
C SER A 250 -53.94 37.83 -7.99
N ILE A 251 -54.24 39.08 -8.36
CA ILE A 251 -54.82 39.63 -9.60
C ILE A 251 -54.52 41.14 -9.60
#